data_AF-A0A964CV21-F1
#
_entry.id   AF-A0A964CV21-F1
#
_cell.length_a   1.000
_cell.length_b   1.000
_cell.length_c   1.000
_cell.angle_alpha   90.00
_cell.angle_beta   90.00
_cell.angle_gamma   90.00
#
_symmetry.space_group_name_H-M   'P 1'
#
loop_
_entity.id
_entity.type
_entity.pdbx_description
1 polymer ?
#
loop_
_entity_poly.entity_id
_entity_poly.type
_entity_poly.pdbx_seq_one_letter_code
_entity_poly.pdbx_strand_id
1 'polypeptide(L)'
;MSSNESGVDESVTNQSALAKLLCGNVVPDGGEIDEVLSHLSASIDNVVKELVRLESLSDNQISLFAPFLGRSILELGCTALIARLDPFRVLLLREYQRHPHYQIDKPNKSSIHWQGDVLAKKVNNLWEDKSLENPTRALLGDYYKTLIWSANFDKLLDAIRDVSGDEWIVNLRTKSFERFYNETLNDFSSLYSELSKGIHHELVIPLSSALDRDTTQQLIEKTVRNIATLGLFVSVVSHAVNKLDIQVAITAYKEIQEMGVF
;
A
#
# COMPACT_ATOMS: atom_id res chain seq x y z
N MET A 1 47.04 11.80 -20.70
CA MET A 1 45.69 12.39 -20.57
C MET A 1 44.70 11.25 -20.75
N SER A 2 44.35 10.59 -19.65
CA SER A 2 43.40 9.48 -19.63
C SER A 2 42.10 10.03 -19.07
N SER A 3 41.10 10.19 -19.92
CA SER A 3 39.74 10.55 -19.53
C SER A 3 39.09 9.35 -18.85
N ASN A 4 38.94 9.44 -17.52
CA ASN A 4 38.08 8.55 -16.75
C ASN A 4 36.62 8.89 -17.12
N GLU A 5 35.98 8.01 -17.89
CA GLU A 5 34.54 7.92 -17.93
C GLU A 5 34.10 7.29 -16.59
N SER A 6 33.60 8.13 -15.69
CA SER A 6 32.87 7.67 -14.52
C SER A 6 31.51 7.13 -15.00
N GLY A 7 31.47 5.82 -15.26
CA GLY A 7 30.22 5.09 -15.30
C GLY A 7 29.53 5.26 -13.95
N VAL A 8 28.41 5.99 -13.95
CA VAL A 8 27.44 5.92 -12.87
C VAL A 8 26.87 4.52 -12.96
N ASP A 9 27.33 3.64 -12.07
CA ASP A 9 26.75 2.34 -11.85
C ASP A 9 25.36 2.59 -11.25
N GLU A 10 24.35 2.72 -12.11
CA GLU A 10 22.95 2.60 -11.70
C GLU A 10 22.78 1.21 -11.13
N SER A 11 22.99 1.06 -9.82
CA SER A 11 22.56 -0.13 -9.10
C SER A 11 21.04 -0.18 -9.21
N VAL A 12 20.54 -0.80 -10.27
CA VAL A 12 19.12 -1.05 -10.46
C VAL A 12 18.72 -1.96 -9.29
N THR A 13 18.12 -1.35 -8.27
CA THR A 13 17.43 -2.09 -7.24
C THR A 13 16.36 -2.90 -7.96
N ASN A 14 16.43 -4.23 -7.83
CA ASN A 14 15.53 -5.18 -8.49
C ASN A 14 14.16 -5.15 -7.78
N GLN A 15 13.52 -3.98 -7.82
CA GLN A 15 12.28 -3.64 -7.15
C GLN A 15 11.11 -4.17 -7.99
N SER A 16 10.19 -4.91 -7.37
CA SER A 16 8.97 -5.35 -8.03
C SER A 16 8.10 -4.15 -8.43
N ALA A 17 7.27 -4.33 -9.46
CA ALA A 17 6.33 -3.30 -9.90
C ALA A 17 5.45 -2.77 -8.75
N LEU A 18 5.00 -3.66 -7.85
CA LEU A 18 4.21 -3.30 -6.68
C LEU A 18 5.03 -2.48 -5.67
N ALA A 19 6.23 -2.91 -5.32
CA ALA A 19 7.10 -2.15 -4.41
C ALA A 19 7.44 -0.77 -4.99
N LYS A 20 7.71 -0.69 -6.30
CA LYS A 20 7.98 0.56 -7.00
C LYS A 20 6.80 1.51 -6.91
N LEU A 21 5.60 1.02 -7.17
CA LEU A 21 4.38 1.83 -7.13
C LEU A 21 4.07 2.34 -5.72
N LEU A 22 4.29 1.52 -4.70
CA LEU A 22 3.98 1.83 -3.30
C LEU A 22 5.04 2.70 -2.63
N CYS A 23 6.33 2.43 -2.87
CA CYS A 23 7.46 3.11 -2.22
C CYS A 23 8.08 4.23 -3.06
N GLY A 24 7.79 4.28 -4.36
CA GLY A 24 8.43 5.20 -5.29
C GLY A 24 9.79 4.72 -5.79
N ASN A 25 10.51 5.60 -6.49
CA ASN A 25 11.89 5.36 -6.88
C ASN A 25 12.78 5.49 -5.64
N VAL A 26 13.09 4.36 -5.03
CA VAL A 26 13.97 4.30 -3.86
C VAL A 26 15.39 4.65 -4.32
N VAL A 27 15.97 5.68 -3.72
CA VAL A 27 17.33 6.13 -4.02
C VAL A 27 18.27 5.67 -2.90
N PRO A 28 19.35 4.92 -3.22
CA PRO A 28 20.41 4.66 -2.25
C PRO A 28 20.93 5.98 -1.66
N ASP A 29 21.10 6.04 -0.34
CA ASP A 29 21.63 7.20 0.39
C ASP A 29 20.77 8.50 0.35
N GLY A 30 19.47 8.42 0.00
CA GLY A 30 18.59 9.59 -0.11
C GLY A 30 18.20 10.29 1.21
N GLY A 31 18.49 9.65 2.36
CA GLY A 31 18.20 10.18 3.69
C GLY A 31 17.33 9.22 4.52
N GLU A 32 16.86 9.69 5.67
CA GLU A 32 16.21 8.82 6.65
C GLU A 32 14.89 8.20 6.17
N ILE A 33 14.11 8.96 5.40
CA ILE A 33 12.86 8.45 4.82
C ILE A 33 13.13 7.44 3.70
N ASP A 34 14.19 7.65 2.92
CA ASP A 34 14.61 6.72 1.88
C ASP A 34 15.11 5.39 2.45
N GLU A 35 15.80 5.39 3.59
CA GLU A 35 16.11 4.16 4.31
C GLU A 35 14.84 3.38 4.70
N VAL A 36 13.82 4.08 5.19
CA VAL A 36 12.55 3.43 5.55
C VAL A 36 11.84 2.89 4.31
N LEU A 37 11.74 3.69 3.24
CA LEU A 37 11.12 3.27 1.99
C LEU A 37 11.91 2.13 1.32
N SER A 38 13.23 2.11 1.44
CA SER A 38 14.09 0.99 1.00
C SER A 38 13.76 -0.30 1.75
N HIS A 39 13.64 -0.21 3.08
CA HIS A 39 13.29 -1.35 3.91
C HIS A 39 11.87 -1.87 3.59
N LEU A 40 10.89 -0.97 3.47
CA LEU A 40 9.51 -1.33 3.11
C LEU A 40 9.45 -1.95 1.71
N SER A 41 10.19 -1.39 0.75
CA SER A 41 10.31 -1.93 -0.61
C SER A 41 10.84 -3.36 -0.58
N ALA A 42 11.94 -3.62 0.11
CA ALA A 42 12.52 -4.96 0.22
C ALA A 42 11.56 -5.96 0.90
N SER A 43 10.84 -5.51 1.94
CA SER A 43 9.81 -6.31 2.60
C SER A 43 8.64 -6.64 1.67
N ILE A 44 8.17 -5.65 0.89
CA ILE A 44 7.14 -5.86 -0.14
C ILE A 44 7.62 -6.84 -1.19
N ASP A 45 8.84 -6.70 -1.71
CA ASP A 45 9.42 -7.60 -2.71
C ASP A 45 9.49 -9.04 -2.21
N ASN A 46 9.80 -9.25 -0.93
CA ASN A 46 9.80 -10.58 -0.32
C ASN A 46 8.39 -11.17 -0.25
N VAL A 47 7.38 -10.38 0.13
CA VAL A 47 5.99 -10.85 0.14
C VAL A 47 5.48 -11.11 -1.27
N VAL A 48 5.82 -10.27 -2.25
CA VAL A 48 5.47 -10.48 -3.67
C VAL A 48 6.03 -11.80 -4.19
N LYS A 49 7.29 -12.14 -3.88
CA LYS A 49 7.88 -13.44 -4.26
C LYS A 49 7.09 -14.62 -3.69
N GLU A 50 6.63 -14.51 -2.44
CA GLU A 50 5.84 -15.55 -1.80
C GLU A 50 4.41 -15.63 -2.35
N LEU A 51 3.79 -14.49 -2.69
CA LEU A 51 2.51 -14.45 -3.40
C LEU A 51 2.62 -15.15 -4.74
N VAL A 52 3.70 -14.90 -5.49
CA VAL A 52 3.95 -15.58 -6.77
C VAL A 52 4.04 -17.10 -6.61
N ARG A 53 4.59 -17.56 -5.50
CA ARG A 53 4.75 -18.99 -5.21
C ARG A 53 3.43 -19.69 -4.90
N LEU A 54 2.37 -18.97 -4.54
CA LEU A 54 1.10 -19.57 -4.11
C LEU A 54 0.47 -20.48 -5.15
N GLU A 55 0.63 -20.18 -6.45
CA GLU A 55 0.08 -21.01 -7.54
C GLU A 55 0.56 -22.46 -7.46
N SER A 56 1.80 -22.67 -7.01
CA SER A 56 2.43 -23.99 -6.91
C SER A 56 2.05 -24.77 -5.64
N LEU A 57 1.33 -24.15 -4.71
CA LEU A 57 0.98 -24.77 -3.42
C LEU A 57 -0.32 -25.57 -3.50
N SER A 58 -0.48 -26.54 -2.60
CA SER A 58 -1.74 -27.26 -2.42
C SER A 58 -2.81 -26.38 -1.76
N ASP A 59 -4.09 -26.74 -1.92
CA ASP A 59 -5.21 -25.96 -1.38
C ASP A 59 -5.10 -25.76 0.14
N ASN A 60 -4.71 -26.79 0.89
CA ASN A 60 -4.51 -26.69 2.33
C ASN A 60 -3.38 -25.72 2.71
N GLN A 61 -2.32 -25.66 1.91
CA GLN A 61 -1.22 -24.71 2.14
C GLN A 61 -1.68 -23.28 1.84
N ILE A 62 -2.48 -23.08 0.79
CA ILE A 62 -3.05 -21.78 0.45
C ILE A 62 -3.96 -21.29 1.56
N SER A 63 -4.94 -22.09 1.98
CA SER A 63 -5.88 -21.72 3.06
C SER A 63 -5.18 -21.31 4.36
N LEU A 64 -3.98 -21.84 4.62
CA LEU A 64 -3.20 -21.51 5.81
C LEU A 64 -2.28 -20.28 5.61
N PHE A 65 -1.58 -20.20 4.47
CA PHE A 65 -0.48 -19.26 4.29
C PHE A 65 -0.88 -17.98 3.54
N ALA A 66 -1.78 -18.09 2.57
CA ALA A 66 -2.15 -16.98 1.73
C ALA A 66 -2.91 -15.85 2.47
N PRO A 67 -3.76 -16.10 3.49
CA PRO A 67 -4.32 -15.02 4.31
C PRO A 67 -3.25 -14.21 5.05
N PHE A 68 -2.19 -14.87 5.53
CA PHE A 68 -1.05 -14.21 6.15
C PHE A 68 -0.31 -13.30 5.16
N LEU A 69 -0.05 -13.78 3.94
CA LEU A 69 0.60 -12.98 2.89
C LEU A 69 -0.27 -11.80 2.46
N GLY A 70 -1.58 -12.04 2.26
CA GLY A 70 -2.55 -11.00 1.92
C GLY A 70 -2.60 -9.89 2.98
N ARG A 71 -2.63 -10.25 4.27
CA ARG A 71 -2.59 -9.24 5.35
C ARG A 71 -1.24 -8.51 5.39
N SER A 72 -0.15 -9.24 5.23
CA SER A 72 1.20 -8.67 5.24
C SER A 72 1.37 -7.63 4.14
N ILE A 73 0.94 -7.94 2.91
CA ILE A 73 1.06 -6.99 1.79
C ILE A 73 0.10 -5.80 1.94
N LEU A 74 -1.11 -6.01 2.49
CA LEU A 74 -2.04 -4.92 2.79
C LEU A 74 -1.45 -3.93 3.80
N GLU A 75 -0.91 -4.43 4.91
CA GLU A 75 -0.33 -3.60 5.99
C GLU A 75 0.97 -2.91 5.53
N LEU A 76 1.86 -3.62 4.83
CA LEU A 76 3.07 -3.06 4.25
C LEU A 76 2.75 -1.99 3.22
N GLY A 77 1.79 -2.24 2.32
CA GLY A 77 1.37 -1.27 1.32
C GLY A 77 0.77 -0.01 1.92
N CYS A 78 -0.09 -0.14 2.93
CA CYS A 78 -0.60 1.02 3.67
C CYS A 78 0.53 1.81 4.33
N THR A 79 1.47 1.11 4.98
CA THR A 79 2.61 1.75 5.65
C THR A 79 3.49 2.50 4.66
N ALA A 80 3.76 1.94 3.48
CA ALA A 80 4.51 2.61 2.42
C ALA A 80 3.79 3.86 1.89
N LEU A 81 2.48 3.77 1.67
CA LEU A 81 1.67 4.92 1.23
C LEU A 81 1.66 6.03 2.30
N ILE A 82 1.53 5.67 3.57
CA ILE A 82 1.63 6.62 4.69
C ILE A 82 3.02 7.23 4.76
N ALA A 83 4.10 6.45 4.60
CA ALA A 83 5.47 6.98 4.59
C ALA A 83 5.68 8.03 3.50
N ARG A 84 4.99 7.90 2.35
CA ARG A 84 5.09 8.86 1.25
C ARG A 84 4.23 10.11 1.45
N LEU A 85 3.07 9.99 2.09
CA LEU A 85 2.13 11.09 2.29
C LEU A 85 2.34 11.83 3.62
N ASP A 86 2.82 11.14 4.65
CA ASP A 86 3.13 11.64 6.00
C ASP A 86 4.45 11.03 6.51
N PRO A 87 5.58 11.43 5.90
CA PRO A 87 6.90 10.94 6.30
C PRO A 87 7.22 11.27 7.76
N PHE A 88 6.70 12.39 8.28
CA PHE A 88 6.91 12.78 9.68
C PHE A 88 6.38 11.73 10.65
N ARG A 89 5.18 11.19 10.41
CA ARG A 89 4.60 10.12 11.25
C ARG A 89 5.52 8.90 11.30
N VAL A 90 6.05 8.48 10.16
CA VAL A 90 6.87 7.26 10.06
C VAL A 90 8.27 7.47 10.63
N LEU A 91 8.88 8.63 10.41
CA LEU A 91 10.17 8.99 11.02
C LEU A 91 10.08 9.06 12.55
N LEU A 92 8.99 9.62 13.08
CA LEU A 92 8.76 9.63 14.53
C LEU A 92 8.69 8.20 15.11
N LEU A 93 8.03 7.28 14.40
CA LEU A 93 7.98 5.88 14.79
C LEU A 93 9.36 5.21 14.74
N ARG A 94 10.13 5.41 13.66
CA ARG A 94 11.49 4.91 13.51
C ARG A 94 12.38 5.33 14.67
N GLU A 95 12.38 6.61 15.02
CA GLU A 95 13.23 7.12 16.10
C GLU A 95 12.82 6.54 17.47
N TYR A 96 11.52 6.40 17.72
CA TYR A 96 11.06 5.74 18.94
C TYR A 96 11.44 4.26 18.99
N GLN A 97 11.34 3.55 17.87
CA GLN A 97 11.69 2.12 17.76
C GLN A 97 13.21 1.86 17.89
N ARG A 98 14.05 2.85 17.57
CA ARG A 98 15.50 2.79 17.77
C ARG A 98 15.94 3.05 19.21
N HIS A 99 15.05 3.54 20.08
CA HIS A 99 15.40 3.83 21.47
C HIS A 99 15.75 2.55 22.23
N PRO A 100 16.79 2.52 23.09
CA PRO A 100 17.19 1.31 23.85
C PRO A 100 16.12 0.69 24.76
N HIS A 101 15.02 1.42 25.00
CA HIS A 101 13.90 0.98 25.84
C HIS A 101 12.70 0.51 25.02
N TYR A 102 12.82 0.46 23.69
CA TYR A 102 11.77 -0.08 22.85
C TYR A 102 11.59 -1.58 23.12
N GLN A 103 10.40 -1.95 23.57
CA GLN A 103 10.03 -3.32 23.91
C GLN A 103 9.31 -3.95 22.71
N ILE A 104 10.01 -4.82 21.99
CA ILE A 104 9.48 -5.57 20.83
C ILE A 104 8.40 -6.57 21.27
N ASP A 105 8.48 -7.05 22.52
CA ASP A 105 7.63 -8.10 23.09
C ASP A 105 6.25 -7.61 23.55
N LYS A 106 5.98 -6.29 23.48
CA LYS A 106 4.68 -5.73 23.89
C LYS A 106 4.01 -4.99 22.75
N PRO A 107 2.66 -5.07 22.65
CA PRO A 107 1.90 -4.21 21.75
C PRO A 107 2.24 -2.75 22.04
N ASN A 108 2.93 -2.10 21.09
CA ASN A 108 3.41 -0.75 21.26
C ASN A 108 2.50 0.22 20.53
N LYS A 109 2.09 1.30 21.20
CA LYS A 109 1.35 2.41 20.56
C LYS A 109 2.18 3.10 19.47
N SER A 110 3.49 2.86 19.46
CA SER A 110 4.45 3.34 18.46
C SER A 110 4.63 2.31 17.32
N SER A 111 3.52 1.99 16.66
CA SER A 111 3.48 1.29 15.38
C SER A 111 2.43 1.95 14.48
N ILE A 112 2.40 1.56 13.20
CA ILE A 112 1.28 1.88 12.32
C ILE A 112 0.11 0.99 12.71
N HIS A 113 -1.03 1.62 12.99
CA HIS A 113 -2.24 0.93 13.40
C HIS A 113 -3.29 0.98 12.29
N TRP A 114 -3.98 -0.15 12.12
CA TRP A 114 -5.11 -0.21 11.19
C TRP A 114 -6.18 0.84 11.51
N GLN A 115 -6.53 0.99 12.79
CA GLN A 115 -7.37 2.09 13.27
C GLN A 115 -6.50 3.22 13.80
N GLY A 116 -6.69 4.43 13.27
CA GLY A 116 -5.94 5.64 13.60
C GLY A 116 -4.98 6.09 12.51
N ASP A 117 -4.24 5.16 11.88
CA ASP A 117 -3.28 5.48 10.81
C ASP A 117 -3.78 5.08 9.40
N VAL A 118 -4.54 3.98 9.27
CA VAL A 118 -5.14 3.59 7.96
C VAL A 118 -6.58 4.02 7.85
N LEU A 119 -7.42 3.57 8.79
CA LEU A 119 -8.82 3.95 8.91
C LEU A 119 -9.01 4.93 10.06
N ALA A 120 -10.02 5.79 9.96
CA ALA A 120 -10.41 6.66 11.06
C ALA A 120 -11.90 6.58 11.32
N LYS A 121 -12.28 6.96 12.55
CA LYS A 121 -13.67 7.29 12.85
C LYS A 121 -14.09 8.49 12.01
N LYS A 122 -15.34 8.49 11.57
CA LYS A 122 -15.94 9.60 10.86
C LYS A 122 -15.86 10.89 11.68
N VAL A 123 -15.41 11.96 11.05
CA VAL A 123 -15.36 13.31 11.61
C VAL A 123 -16.59 14.06 11.10
N ASN A 124 -17.47 14.45 12.02
CA ASN A 124 -18.59 15.33 11.69
C ASN A 124 -18.07 16.77 11.63
N ASN A 125 -18.47 17.52 10.61
CA ASN A 125 -18.11 18.94 10.41
C ASN A 125 -16.59 19.17 10.47
N LEU A 126 -15.86 18.70 9.45
CA LEU A 126 -14.39 18.68 9.34
C LEU A 126 -13.68 20.00 9.74
N TRP A 127 -14.33 21.14 9.54
CA TRP A 127 -13.76 22.48 9.74
C TRP A 127 -14.37 23.27 10.90
N GLU A 128 -15.24 22.64 11.71
CA GLU A 128 -15.90 23.32 12.84
C GLU A 128 -14.93 23.57 14.01
N ASP A 129 -14.00 22.64 14.23
CA ASP A 129 -12.94 22.81 15.22
C ASP A 129 -11.84 23.72 14.67
N LYS A 130 -11.80 24.95 15.18
CA LYS A 130 -10.80 25.96 14.81
C LYS A 130 -9.41 25.69 15.40
N SER A 131 -9.31 24.81 16.39
CA SER A 131 -8.06 24.55 17.11
C SER A 131 -7.09 23.69 16.28
N LEU A 132 -7.63 22.78 15.45
CA LEU A 132 -6.87 21.76 14.72
C LEU A 132 -5.86 21.02 15.62
N GLU A 133 -6.17 20.84 16.91
CA GLU A 133 -5.19 20.32 17.87
C GLU A 133 -4.80 18.87 17.58
N ASN A 134 -5.71 18.06 16.98
CA ASN A 134 -5.45 16.66 16.66
C ASN A 134 -6.25 16.16 15.44
N PRO A 135 -6.07 16.71 14.23
CA PRO A 135 -6.72 16.19 13.03
C PRO A 135 -6.25 14.74 12.81
N THR A 136 -7.19 13.84 12.53
CA THR A 136 -6.81 12.49 12.10
C THR A 136 -6.06 12.58 10.77
N ARG A 137 -4.91 11.90 10.71
CA ARG A 137 -4.08 11.79 9.50
C ARG A 137 -4.14 10.38 8.92
N ALA A 138 -5.26 9.68 9.14
CA ALA A 138 -5.44 8.35 8.63
C ALA A 138 -5.52 8.35 7.09
N LEU A 139 -4.89 7.36 6.45
CA LEU A 139 -4.81 7.22 5.00
C LEU A 139 -6.19 7.33 4.32
N LEU A 140 -7.21 6.70 4.91
CA LEU A 140 -8.61 6.72 4.45
C LEU A 140 -9.53 7.46 5.45
N GLY A 141 -9.00 8.49 6.11
CA GLY A 141 -9.76 9.40 6.98
C GLY A 141 -10.31 10.63 6.23
N ASP A 142 -11.28 11.33 6.85
CA ASP A 142 -12.01 12.44 6.21
C ASP A 142 -11.13 13.65 5.81
N TYR A 143 -10.04 13.90 6.55
CA TYR A 143 -9.06 14.93 6.17
C TYR A 143 -8.31 14.53 4.90
N TYR A 144 -7.81 13.30 4.81
CA TYR A 144 -7.15 12.77 3.61
C TYR A 144 -8.11 12.69 2.42
N LYS A 145 -9.36 12.26 2.66
CA LYS A 145 -10.45 12.31 1.66
C LYS A 145 -10.53 13.66 0.99
N THR A 146 -10.53 14.73 1.78
CA THR A 146 -10.74 16.08 1.27
C THR A 146 -9.46 16.69 0.70
N LEU A 147 -8.36 16.62 1.44
CA LEU A 147 -7.13 17.36 1.15
C LEU A 147 -6.21 16.66 0.14
N ILE A 148 -6.29 15.34 0.04
CA ILE A 148 -5.38 14.55 -0.80
C ILE A 148 -6.17 13.87 -1.91
N TRP A 149 -7.11 13.00 -1.57
CA TRP A 149 -7.78 12.17 -2.57
C TRP A 149 -8.69 12.99 -3.48
N SER A 150 -9.68 13.69 -2.93
CA SER A 150 -10.61 14.51 -3.72
C SER A 150 -9.88 15.56 -4.56
N ALA A 151 -8.94 16.27 -3.93
CA ALA A 151 -8.17 17.35 -4.55
C ALA A 151 -7.28 16.92 -5.74
N ASN A 152 -7.02 15.61 -5.90
CA ASN A 152 -6.15 15.10 -6.96
C ASN A 152 -6.84 14.05 -7.86
N PHE A 153 -8.12 13.75 -7.67
CA PHE A 153 -8.81 12.71 -8.43
C PHE A 153 -8.90 13.02 -9.93
N ASP A 154 -9.23 14.27 -10.28
CA ASP A 154 -9.28 14.67 -11.70
C ASP A 154 -7.91 14.58 -12.37
N LYS A 155 -6.83 14.91 -11.64
CA LYS A 155 -5.45 14.76 -12.17
C LYS A 155 -5.11 13.31 -12.46
N LEU A 156 -5.57 12.38 -11.61
CA LEU A 156 -5.42 10.95 -11.85
C LEU A 156 -6.18 10.53 -13.11
N LEU A 157 -7.45 10.94 -13.24
CA LEU A 157 -8.26 10.61 -14.41
C LEU A 157 -7.67 11.16 -15.71
N ASP A 158 -7.17 12.40 -15.70
CA ASP A 158 -6.50 13.01 -16.84
C ASP A 158 -5.23 12.24 -17.23
N ALA A 159 -4.43 11.83 -16.24
CA ALA A 159 -3.20 11.08 -16.48
C ALA A 159 -3.44 9.70 -17.10
N ILE A 160 -4.53 9.02 -16.74
CA ILE A 160 -4.85 7.67 -17.23
C ILE A 160 -5.84 7.69 -18.41
N ARG A 161 -6.26 8.86 -18.88
CA ARG A 161 -7.33 9.01 -19.87
C ARG A 161 -7.07 8.22 -21.14
N ASP A 162 -5.85 8.28 -21.65
CA ASP A 162 -5.49 7.70 -22.95
C ASP A 162 -4.84 6.31 -22.83
N VAL A 163 -4.86 5.72 -21.62
CA VAL A 163 -4.30 4.39 -21.37
C VAL A 163 -5.25 3.29 -21.82
N SER A 164 -4.79 2.40 -22.72
CA SER A 164 -5.57 1.26 -23.21
C SER A 164 -5.03 -0.08 -22.69
N GLY A 165 -5.87 -1.12 -22.75
CA GLY A 165 -5.49 -2.53 -22.51
C GLY A 165 -5.49 -2.99 -21.05
N ASP A 166 -5.72 -2.08 -20.10
CA ASP A 166 -5.72 -2.37 -18.65
C ASP A 166 -7.16 -2.28 -18.11
N GLU A 167 -7.67 -3.37 -17.56
CA GLU A 167 -9.05 -3.49 -17.11
C GLU A 167 -9.29 -2.72 -15.82
N TRP A 168 -8.29 -2.68 -14.95
CA TRP A 168 -8.36 -1.95 -13.68
C TRP A 168 -8.46 -0.43 -13.93
N ILE A 169 -7.69 0.11 -14.87
CA ILE A 169 -7.75 1.51 -15.32
C ILE A 169 -9.07 1.79 -16.04
N VAL A 170 -9.54 0.88 -16.92
CA VAL A 170 -10.85 1.01 -17.56
C VAL A 170 -11.94 1.12 -16.51
N ASN A 171 -11.93 0.25 -15.49
CA ASN A 171 -12.88 0.31 -14.39
C ASN A 171 -12.76 1.62 -13.60
N LEU A 172 -11.55 2.04 -13.24
CA LEU A 172 -11.29 3.27 -12.47
C LEU A 172 -11.85 4.52 -13.16
N ARG A 173 -11.68 4.65 -14.49
CA ARG A 173 -12.19 5.79 -15.27
C ARG A 173 -13.71 5.93 -15.26
N THR A 174 -14.45 4.87 -14.95
CA THR A 174 -15.93 4.91 -14.90
C THR A 174 -16.47 5.40 -13.56
N LYS A 175 -15.61 5.62 -12.56
CA LYS A 175 -16.03 5.98 -11.20
C LYS A 175 -16.01 7.49 -11.00
N SER A 176 -17.04 7.99 -10.32
CA SER A 176 -16.93 9.28 -9.63
C SER A 176 -16.01 9.15 -8.41
N PHE A 177 -15.47 10.28 -7.94
CA PHE A 177 -14.63 10.29 -6.72
C PHE A 177 -15.34 9.64 -5.53
N GLU A 178 -16.60 10.00 -5.27
CA GLU A 178 -17.35 9.44 -4.14
C GLU A 178 -17.55 7.93 -4.26
N ARG A 179 -17.80 7.43 -5.47
CA ARG A 179 -17.92 5.98 -5.71
C ARG A 179 -16.58 5.29 -5.45
N PHE A 180 -15.50 5.79 -6.05
CA PHE A 180 -14.15 5.28 -5.85
C PHE A 180 -13.79 5.22 -4.37
N TYR A 181 -13.92 6.35 -3.66
CA TYR A 181 -13.49 6.46 -2.26
C TYR A 181 -14.29 5.54 -1.34
N ASN A 182 -15.62 5.47 -1.50
CA ASN A 182 -16.46 4.63 -0.65
C ASN A 182 -16.24 3.14 -0.92
N GLU A 183 -16.03 2.74 -2.18
CA GLU A 183 -15.64 1.36 -2.52
C GLU A 183 -14.29 1.00 -1.89
N THR A 184 -13.27 1.86 -2.05
CA THR A 184 -11.94 1.64 -1.43
C THR A 184 -12.03 1.57 0.10
N LEU A 185 -12.78 2.47 0.76
CA LEU A 185 -12.94 2.44 2.21
C LEU A 185 -13.59 1.14 2.71
N ASN A 186 -14.65 0.70 2.04
CA ASN A 186 -15.33 -0.55 2.37
C ASN A 186 -14.45 -1.77 2.12
N ASP A 187 -13.69 -1.75 1.03
CA ASP A 187 -12.76 -2.82 0.67
C ASP A 187 -11.65 -2.96 1.71
N PHE A 188 -10.96 -1.88 2.08
CA PHE A 188 -9.93 -1.94 3.12
C PHE A 188 -10.51 -2.45 4.45
N SER A 189 -11.69 -1.93 4.85
CA SER A 189 -12.36 -2.35 6.08
C SER A 189 -12.69 -3.86 6.09
N SER A 190 -13.17 -4.40 4.96
CA SER A 190 -13.51 -5.83 4.83
C SER A 190 -12.27 -6.72 4.69
N LEU A 191 -11.34 -6.39 3.79
CA LEU A 191 -10.13 -7.16 3.52
C LEU A 191 -9.32 -7.43 4.78
N TYR A 192 -9.09 -6.40 5.60
CA TYR A 192 -8.34 -6.57 6.85
C TYR A 192 -9.02 -7.57 7.77
N SER A 193 -10.35 -7.49 7.92
CA SER A 193 -11.11 -8.42 8.75
C SER A 193 -11.13 -9.83 8.19
N GLU A 194 -11.31 -9.99 6.87
CA GLU A 194 -11.40 -11.30 6.21
C GLU A 194 -10.07 -12.04 6.25
N LEU A 195 -8.96 -11.36 5.92
CA LEU A 195 -7.62 -11.93 5.99
C LEU A 195 -7.23 -12.26 7.44
N SER A 196 -7.70 -11.48 8.42
CA SER A 196 -7.46 -11.74 9.85
C SER A 196 -8.05 -13.07 10.32
N LYS A 197 -9.21 -13.50 9.77
CA LYS A 197 -9.85 -14.78 10.13
C LYS A 197 -9.00 -16.00 9.75
N GLY A 198 -8.17 -15.88 8.71
CA GLY A 198 -7.24 -16.93 8.30
C GLY A 198 -5.97 -17.01 9.16
N ILE A 199 -5.71 -15.99 9.99
CA ILE A 199 -4.51 -15.88 10.84
C ILE A 199 -4.85 -16.19 12.29
N HIS A 200 -6.00 -15.70 12.76
CA HIS A 200 -6.51 -16.04 14.08
C HIS A 200 -7.20 -17.40 13.96
N HIS A 201 -6.67 -18.42 14.65
CA HIS A 201 -7.29 -19.76 14.74
C HIS A 201 -8.58 -19.74 15.59
N GLU A 202 -9.50 -18.84 15.28
CA GLU A 202 -10.80 -18.66 15.94
C GLU A 202 -11.88 -19.58 15.35
N LEU A 203 -11.63 -20.11 14.15
CA LEU A 203 -12.53 -21.05 13.48
C LEU A 203 -12.37 -22.45 14.08
N VAL A 204 -13.49 -23.02 14.53
CA VAL A 204 -13.61 -24.43 14.94
C VAL A 204 -14.02 -25.36 13.78
N ILE A 205 -14.07 -24.80 12.56
CA ILE A 205 -14.28 -25.51 11.30
C ILE A 205 -12.99 -25.50 10.47
N PRO A 206 -12.79 -26.45 9.53
CA PRO A 206 -11.63 -26.42 8.65
C PRO A 206 -11.49 -25.08 7.92
N LEU A 207 -10.31 -24.46 7.97
CA LEU A 207 -10.07 -23.18 7.26
C LEU A 207 -10.36 -23.32 5.76
N SER A 208 -10.06 -24.47 5.16
CA SER A 208 -10.34 -24.75 3.74
C SER A 208 -11.83 -24.73 3.37
N SER A 209 -12.74 -24.77 4.35
CA SER A 209 -14.18 -24.60 4.11
C SER A 209 -14.65 -23.15 4.15
N ALA A 210 -13.85 -22.24 4.70
CA ALA A 210 -14.17 -20.81 4.79
C ALA A 210 -13.25 -19.93 3.91
N LEU A 211 -12.05 -20.42 3.61
CA LEU A 211 -10.98 -19.78 2.84
C LEU A 211 -10.41 -20.82 1.87
N ASP A 212 -11.24 -21.26 0.93
CA ASP A 212 -10.78 -22.09 -0.18
C ASP A 212 -9.85 -21.31 -1.12
N ARG A 213 -9.27 -22.00 -2.12
CA ARG A 213 -8.34 -21.40 -3.07
C ARG A 213 -8.93 -20.18 -3.76
N ASP A 214 -10.13 -20.32 -4.32
CA ASP A 214 -10.77 -19.27 -5.13
C ASP A 214 -11.08 -18.03 -4.30
N THR A 215 -11.63 -18.23 -3.10
CA THR A 215 -11.90 -17.14 -2.15
C THR A 215 -10.60 -16.43 -1.77
N THR A 216 -9.56 -17.20 -1.47
CA THR A 216 -8.28 -16.63 -1.04
C THR A 216 -7.58 -15.88 -2.15
N GLN A 217 -7.64 -16.39 -3.38
CA GLN A 217 -7.14 -15.71 -4.57
C GLN A 217 -7.87 -14.38 -4.76
N GLN A 218 -9.21 -14.38 -4.79
CA GLN A 218 -9.99 -13.14 -4.90
C GLN A 218 -9.66 -12.10 -3.81
N LEU A 219 -9.41 -12.53 -2.57
CA LEU A 219 -8.98 -11.63 -1.50
C LEU A 219 -7.60 -11.02 -1.77
N ILE A 220 -6.67 -11.80 -2.32
CA ILE A 220 -5.32 -11.34 -2.68
C ILE A 220 -5.38 -10.39 -3.87
N GLU A 221 -6.05 -10.75 -4.97
CA GLU A 221 -6.28 -9.85 -6.12
C GLU A 221 -6.85 -8.52 -5.67
N LYS A 222 -7.92 -8.57 -4.88
CA LYS A 222 -8.59 -7.39 -4.38
C LYS A 222 -7.68 -6.55 -3.47
N THR A 223 -6.84 -7.20 -2.66
CA THR A 223 -5.84 -6.52 -1.83
C THR A 223 -4.80 -5.79 -2.68
N VAL A 224 -4.15 -6.51 -3.60
CA VAL A 224 -3.09 -5.98 -4.45
C VAL A 224 -3.61 -4.87 -5.34
N ARG A 225 -4.75 -5.08 -6.00
CA ARG A 225 -5.42 -4.06 -6.82
C ARG A 225 -5.68 -2.79 -6.03
N ASN A 226 -6.19 -2.91 -4.81
CA ASN A 226 -6.55 -1.75 -3.99
C ASN A 226 -5.34 -0.92 -3.57
N ILE A 227 -4.29 -1.56 -3.05
CA ILE A 227 -3.06 -0.84 -2.66
C ILE A 227 -2.32 -0.30 -3.89
N ALA A 228 -2.28 -1.05 -5.01
CA ALA A 228 -1.69 -0.59 -6.25
C ALA A 228 -2.43 0.64 -6.79
N THR A 229 -3.76 0.65 -6.72
CA THR A 229 -4.57 1.79 -7.18
C THR A 229 -4.28 3.03 -6.36
N LEU A 230 -4.13 2.91 -5.04
CA LEU A 230 -3.68 4.01 -4.20
C LEU A 230 -2.24 4.44 -4.53
N GLY A 231 -1.32 3.51 -4.84
CA GLY A 231 0.04 3.85 -5.26
C GLY A 231 0.10 4.61 -6.58
N LEU A 232 -0.73 4.24 -7.56
CA LEU A 232 -0.91 4.99 -8.80
C LEU A 232 -1.45 6.39 -8.51
N PHE A 233 -2.44 6.51 -7.62
CA PHE A 233 -2.98 7.80 -7.18
C PHE A 233 -1.90 8.67 -6.52
N VAL A 234 -1.11 8.13 -5.59
CA VAL A 234 -0.03 8.88 -4.93
C VAL A 234 0.97 9.48 -5.94
N SER A 235 1.13 8.88 -7.12
CA SER A 235 2.00 9.41 -8.18
C SER A 235 1.53 10.74 -8.79
N VAL A 236 0.26 11.12 -8.62
CA VAL A 236 -0.26 12.45 -9.00
C VAL A 236 -0.31 13.45 -7.85
N VAL A 237 0.03 13.04 -6.62
CA VAL A 237 0.07 13.92 -5.44
C VAL A 237 1.41 14.65 -5.39
N SER A 238 1.39 15.99 -5.44
CA SER A 238 2.60 16.80 -5.62
C SER A 238 3.58 16.78 -4.46
N HIS A 239 3.10 16.59 -3.24
CA HIS A 239 3.91 16.59 -2.01
C HIS A 239 4.28 15.17 -1.55
N ALA A 240 3.94 14.14 -2.32
CA ALA A 240 4.33 12.77 -1.99
C ALA A 240 5.85 12.59 -2.12
N VAL A 241 6.46 11.99 -1.10
CA VAL A 241 7.87 11.60 -1.14
C VAL A 241 8.09 10.51 -2.18
N ASN A 242 9.25 10.55 -2.85
CA ASN A 242 9.63 9.63 -3.93
C ASN A 242 8.53 9.46 -4.98
N LYS A 243 7.95 10.57 -5.41
CA LYS A 243 6.92 10.56 -6.44
C LYS A 243 7.49 9.94 -7.72
N LEU A 244 6.79 8.97 -8.27
CA LEU A 244 7.12 8.42 -9.59
C LEU A 244 6.72 9.40 -10.68
N ASP A 245 7.42 9.34 -11.81
CA ASP A 245 6.85 9.80 -13.05
C ASP A 245 5.58 9.00 -13.35
N ILE A 246 4.55 9.68 -13.85
CA ILE A 246 3.23 9.09 -14.02
C ILE A 246 3.23 7.97 -15.07
N GLN A 247 4.07 8.04 -16.11
CA GLN A 247 4.17 6.97 -17.10
C GLN A 247 4.85 5.74 -16.51
N VAL A 248 5.84 5.94 -15.64
CA VAL A 248 6.49 4.86 -14.89
C VAL A 248 5.47 4.21 -13.93
N ALA A 249 4.64 5.00 -13.25
CA ALA A 249 3.60 4.47 -12.36
C ALA A 249 2.52 3.67 -13.12
N ILE A 250 2.09 4.16 -14.29
CA ILE A 250 1.13 3.45 -15.16
C ILE A 250 1.73 2.13 -15.65
N THR A 251 3.00 2.12 -16.04
CA THR A 251 3.69 0.91 -16.49
C THR A 251 3.76 -0.12 -15.36
N ALA A 252 4.20 0.29 -14.17
CA ALA A 252 4.23 -0.59 -13.01
C ALA A 252 2.82 -1.12 -12.64
N TYR A 253 1.78 -0.26 -12.73
CA TYR A 253 0.40 -0.68 -12.47
C TYR A 253 -0.07 -1.79 -13.42
N LYS A 254 0.25 -1.65 -14.72
CA LYS A 254 -0.05 -2.66 -15.74
C LYS A 254 0.69 -3.98 -15.49
N GLU A 255 1.98 -3.90 -15.18
CA GLU A 255 2.80 -5.08 -14.87
C GLU A 255 2.20 -5.87 -13.69
N ILE A 256 1.66 -5.18 -12.68
CA ILE A 256 0.97 -5.83 -11.55
C ILE A 256 -0.30 -6.56 -12.00
N GLN A 257 -1.11 -5.96 -12.88
CA GLN A 257 -2.30 -6.62 -13.43
C GLN A 257 -1.91 -7.85 -14.28
N GLU A 258 -0.91 -7.70 -15.15
CA GLU A 258 -0.45 -8.74 -16.08
C GLU A 258 0.22 -9.92 -15.39
N MET A 259 0.85 -9.68 -14.22
CA MET A 259 1.39 -10.75 -13.40
C MET A 259 0.35 -11.83 -13.15
N GLY A 260 -0.93 -11.48 -12.99
CA GLY A 260 -2.02 -12.47 -12.88
C GLY A 260 -1.93 -13.41 -11.68
N VAL A 261 -0.91 -13.23 -10.81
CA VAL A 261 -0.63 -14.12 -9.68
C VAL A 261 -1.45 -13.77 -8.45
N PHE A 262 -2.59 -13.11 -8.66
CA PHE A 262 -3.42 -12.56 -7.63
C PHE A 262 -4.87 -12.98 -7.85
#